data_AF-X0U084-F1
#
_entry.id   AF-X0U084-F1
#
_cell.length_a   1.000
_cell.length_b   1.000
_cell.length_c   1.000
_cell.angle_alpha   90.00
_cell.angle_beta   90.00
_cell.angle_gamma   90.00
#
_symmetry.space_group_name_H-M   'P 1'
#
loop_
_entity.id
_entity.type
_entity.pdbx_description
1 polymer ?
#
loop_
_entity_poly.entity_id
_entity_poly.type
_entity_poly.pdbx_seq_one_letter_code
_entity_poly.pdbx_strand_id
1 'polypeptide(L)'
;DDSGLDLDDDGLINLLECQCGTSPHLPDSDGDFMTDYYEFNCNLNPLLNDTMLDYDNDGLSNLLEFLLNSLADDTDSDDDLMPDFWEYNNGLDLIFNDAFLDADNDGLNNFNEFQAQTDPNNPDTDADGLFDGNEISTYFTDPLNPDTDGDGYSDGIEVQWGTDPLDSKISLNTIFFNIAGIAILVSSSYFFVRTTLTNKKQKAITKPIKNKLKIVKKPNVYNAIKVEKEFKPKPKPRPSPYPRSSYVSSYSRPSYIQTKPRYGSNNVEFKKIIDL
;
A
#
# COMPACT_ATOMS: atom_id res chain seq x y z
N ASP A 1 19.07 23.97 55.63
CA ASP A 1 19.34 24.50 54.30
C ASP A 1 18.89 23.43 53.34
N ASP A 2 17.77 23.71 52.69
CA ASP A 2 17.06 22.88 51.73
C ASP A 2 17.26 23.38 50.29
N SER A 3 18.12 24.38 50.08
CA SER A 3 18.37 25.02 48.78
C SER A 3 18.77 24.07 47.65
N GLY A 4 19.41 22.94 47.96
CA GLY A 4 19.78 21.91 46.98
C GLY A 4 18.85 20.70 46.93
N LEU A 5 17.69 20.76 47.59
CA LEU A 5 16.64 19.77 47.43
C LEU A 5 15.77 20.17 46.22
N ASP A 6 15.14 19.16 45.64
CA ASP A 6 14.05 19.24 44.68
C ASP A 6 12.88 18.57 45.42
N LEU A 7 11.81 19.32 45.71
CA LEU A 7 10.79 18.94 46.68
C LEU A 7 9.50 18.45 46.03
N ASP A 8 9.24 18.83 44.78
CA ASP A 8 8.14 18.39 43.93
C ASP A 8 8.58 17.42 42.83
N ASP A 9 9.87 17.09 42.77
CA ASP A 9 10.48 16.11 41.87
C ASP A 9 10.31 16.48 40.38
N ASP A 10 10.32 17.77 40.05
CA ASP A 10 10.23 18.28 38.67
C ASP A 10 11.61 18.42 37.99
N GLY A 11 12.69 18.38 38.77
CA GLY A 11 14.08 18.53 38.33
C GLY A 11 14.72 19.88 38.65
N LEU A 12 13.95 20.87 39.11
CA LEU A 12 14.42 22.20 39.47
C LEU A 12 14.66 22.27 40.99
N ILE A 13 15.87 22.65 41.41
CA ILE A 13 16.18 22.73 42.85
C ILE A 13 15.53 23.98 43.50
N ASN A 14 15.17 23.87 44.78
CA ASN A 14 14.56 24.94 45.58
C ASN A 14 15.25 26.32 45.46
N LEU A 15 16.58 26.34 45.31
CA LEU A 15 17.32 27.59 45.10
C LEU A 15 16.99 28.25 43.76
N LEU A 16 16.93 27.46 42.69
CA LEU A 16 16.61 27.94 41.35
C LEU A 16 15.15 28.35 41.28
N GLU A 17 14.26 27.58 41.89
CA GLU A 17 12.84 27.93 42.00
C GLU A 17 12.63 29.28 42.70
N CYS A 18 13.34 29.50 43.82
CA CYS A 18 13.33 30.80 44.48
C CYS A 18 13.89 31.94 43.60
N GLN A 19 14.77 31.63 42.63
CA GLN A 19 15.36 32.62 41.72
C GLN A 19 14.44 32.95 40.53
N CYS A 20 13.76 31.96 39.94
CA CYS A 20 12.77 32.17 38.88
C CYS A 20 11.39 32.58 39.44
N GLY A 21 11.16 32.43 40.75
CA GLY A 21 9.93 32.83 41.42
C GLY A 21 8.84 31.75 41.40
N THR A 22 9.19 30.53 41.04
CA THR A 22 8.34 29.35 41.06
C THR A 22 8.23 28.76 42.47
N SER A 23 7.40 27.74 42.64
CA SER A 23 7.06 27.16 43.94
C SER A 23 7.75 25.81 44.15
N PRO A 24 8.58 25.63 45.21
CA PRO A 24 9.29 24.39 45.58
C PRO A 24 8.41 23.23 46.08
N HIS A 25 7.18 23.19 45.64
CA HIS A 25 6.14 22.27 46.07
C HIS A 25 5.12 22.04 44.95
N LEU A 26 5.28 22.71 43.81
CA LEU A 26 4.40 22.65 42.67
C LEU A 26 5.30 22.56 41.42
N PRO A 27 5.28 21.41 40.72
CA PRO A 27 6.16 21.19 39.56
C PRO A 27 5.79 22.05 38.33
N ASP A 28 4.69 22.80 38.41
CA ASP A 28 4.09 23.61 37.36
C ASP A 28 3.42 24.80 38.08
N SER A 29 4.11 25.93 38.10
CA SER A 29 3.75 27.08 38.92
C SER A 29 2.62 27.92 38.34
N ASP A 30 2.46 27.92 37.02
CA ASP A 30 1.46 28.71 36.32
C ASP A 30 0.22 27.89 35.89
N GLY A 31 0.32 26.57 35.98
CA GLY A 31 -0.73 25.59 35.72
C GLY A 31 -1.00 25.38 34.24
N ASP A 32 -0.02 25.58 33.37
CA ASP A 32 -0.17 25.47 31.92
C ASP A 32 0.18 24.10 31.32
N PHE A 33 0.54 23.14 32.17
CA PHE A 33 0.95 21.77 31.85
C PHE A 33 2.41 21.60 31.38
N MET A 34 3.20 22.65 31.28
CA MET A 34 4.67 22.55 31.21
C MET A 34 5.24 22.61 32.63
N THR A 35 6.33 21.89 32.87
CA THR A 35 6.98 21.90 34.20
C THR A 35 7.90 23.11 34.34
N ASP A 36 8.03 23.62 35.56
CA ASP A 36 8.92 24.76 35.87
C ASP A 36 10.36 24.47 35.43
N TYR A 37 10.84 23.22 35.64
CA TYR A 37 12.13 22.75 35.13
C TYR A 37 12.29 22.89 33.61
N TYR A 38 11.30 22.44 32.83
CA TYR A 38 11.36 22.47 31.36
C TYR A 38 11.39 23.90 30.85
N GLU A 39 10.49 24.74 31.36
CA GLU A 39 10.42 26.15 30.98
C GLU A 39 11.70 26.89 31.36
N PHE A 40 12.25 26.61 32.54
CA PHE A 40 13.55 27.15 32.95
C PHE A 40 14.67 26.70 31.99
N ASN A 41 14.68 25.43 31.57
CA ASN A 41 15.69 24.89 30.67
C ASN A 41 15.61 25.50 29.26
N CYS A 42 14.39 25.71 28.75
CA CYS A 42 14.14 26.26 27.42
C CYS A 42 13.98 27.79 27.43
N ASN A 43 14.45 28.49 28.47
CA ASN A 43 14.36 29.95 28.58
C ASN A 43 12.94 30.55 28.41
N LEU A 44 11.91 29.76 28.71
CA LEU A 44 10.50 30.17 28.78
C LEU A 44 10.21 30.83 30.13
N ASN A 45 8.97 31.27 30.34
CA ASN A 45 8.56 31.93 31.57
C ASN A 45 7.62 31.05 32.42
N PRO A 46 8.12 30.37 33.47
CA PRO A 46 7.37 29.42 34.30
C PRO A 46 6.26 30.03 35.17
N LEU A 47 5.91 31.28 34.93
CA LEU A 47 4.88 32.03 35.63
C LEU A 47 3.80 32.55 34.67
N LEU A 48 3.85 32.18 33.39
CA LEU A 48 2.97 32.69 32.35
C LEU A 48 2.63 31.61 31.33
N ASN A 49 1.33 31.36 31.19
CA ASN A 49 0.86 30.39 30.21
C ASN A 49 1.22 30.83 28.79
N ASP A 50 2.22 30.15 28.23
CA ASP A 50 2.76 30.40 26.90
C ASP A 50 2.75 29.15 26.01
N THR A 51 2.06 28.08 26.44
CA THR A 51 1.81 26.83 25.69
C THR A 51 1.55 26.95 24.19
N MET A 52 0.84 27.99 23.77
CA MET A 52 0.41 28.20 22.37
C MET A 52 1.35 29.14 21.59
N LEU A 53 2.39 29.66 22.23
CA LEU A 53 3.46 30.37 21.57
C LEU A 53 4.41 29.37 20.92
N ASP A 54 5.22 29.92 20.03
CA ASP A 54 6.24 29.26 19.21
C ASP A 54 7.49 30.10 19.46
N TYR A 55 8.29 29.69 20.45
CA TYR A 55 9.32 30.54 21.04
C TYR A 55 10.53 30.70 20.12
N ASP A 56 10.97 29.62 19.50
CA ASP A 56 12.08 29.58 18.55
C ASP A 56 11.64 29.94 17.10
N ASN A 57 10.34 29.91 16.80
CA ASN A 57 9.73 30.22 15.50
C ASN A 57 9.96 29.15 14.42
N ASP A 58 10.05 27.88 14.80
CA ASP A 58 10.19 26.76 13.86
C ASP A 58 8.83 26.27 13.30
N GLY A 59 7.72 26.61 13.98
CA GLY A 59 6.37 26.24 13.62
C GLY A 59 5.71 25.18 14.53
N LEU A 60 6.43 24.67 15.52
CA LEU A 60 5.88 23.92 16.65
C LEU A 60 5.53 24.89 17.79
N SER A 61 4.64 24.46 18.69
CA SER A 61 4.29 25.27 19.86
C SER A 61 5.02 24.74 21.09
N ASN A 62 5.34 25.60 22.05
CA ASN A 62 6.06 25.24 23.28
C ASN A 62 5.51 23.95 23.94
N LEU A 63 4.17 23.84 24.05
CA LEU A 63 3.52 22.67 24.64
C LEU A 63 3.66 21.41 23.79
N LEU A 64 3.65 21.54 22.46
CA LEU A 64 3.82 20.41 21.56
C LEU A 64 5.23 19.85 21.67
N GLU A 65 6.23 20.72 21.69
CA GLU A 65 7.64 20.34 21.86
C GLU A 65 7.87 19.66 23.21
N PHE A 66 7.33 20.24 24.29
CA PHE A 66 7.34 19.60 25.61
C PHE A 66 6.75 18.18 25.59
N LEU A 67 5.62 17.99 24.91
CA LEU A 67 4.96 16.67 24.81
C LEU A 67 5.74 15.68 23.93
N LEU A 68 6.52 16.18 22.97
CA LEU A 68 7.40 15.41 22.09
C LEU A 68 8.80 15.22 22.67
N ASN A 69 9.07 15.84 23.83
CA ASN A 69 10.38 15.84 24.51
C ASN A 69 11.48 16.56 23.70
N SER A 70 11.11 17.42 22.74
CA SER A 70 12.02 18.34 22.06
C SER A 70 12.15 19.66 22.83
N LEU A 71 12.96 20.60 22.34
CA LEU A 71 13.33 21.83 23.04
C LEU A 71 12.65 23.05 22.43
N ALA A 72 11.77 23.72 23.19
CA ALA A 72 11.05 24.92 22.71
C ALA A 72 11.92 26.13 22.36
N ASP A 73 13.21 26.12 22.70
CA ASP A 73 14.16 27.16 22.33
C ASP A 73 15.20 26.74 21.30
N ASP A 74 15.04 25.56 20.69
CA ASP A 74 15.94 25.02 19.69
C ASP A 74 15.20 24.47 18.48
N THR A 75 15.57 24.97 17.30
CA THR A 75 14.91 24.61 16.04
C THR A 75 15.36 23.24 15.50
N ASP A 76 16.37 22.62 16.12
CA ASP A 76 17.05 21.36 15.73
C ASP A 76 17.56 20.69 17.01
N SER A 77 16.62 20.06 17.74
CA SER A 77 16.80 19.58 19.12
C SER A 77 17.86 18.49 19.28
N ASP A 78 18.21 17.78 18.22
CA ASP A 78 19.21 16.71 18.22
C ASP A 78 20.52 17.05 17.46
N ASP A 79 20.63 18.29 16.99
CA ASP A 79 21.76 18.85 16.24
C ASP A 79 22.13 18.04 14.98
N ASP A 80 21.15 17.43 14.29
CA ASP A 80 21.40 16.60 13.12
C ASP A 80 21.28 17.31 11.77
N LEU A 81 20.97 18.61 11.80
CA LEU A 81 20.76 19.51 10.66
C LEU A 81 19.41 19.35 9.96
N MET A 82 18.48 18.58 10.54
CA MET A 82 17.07 18.55 10.16
C MET A 82 16.25 19.30 11.21
N PRO A 83 15.41 20.28 10.82
CA PRO A 83 14.62 21.02 11.80
C PRO A 83 13.49 20.19 12.42
N ASP A 84 13.22 20.38 13.72
CA ASP A 84 12.19 19.68 14.49
C ASP A 84 10.82 19.70 13.79
N PHE A 85 10.39 20.87 13.29
CA PHE A 85 9.16 20.98 12.53
C PHE A 85 9.12 20.08 11.28
N TRP A 86 10.24 19.93 10.56
CA TRP A 86 10.31 19.06 9.38
C TRP A 86 10.25 17.59 9.79
N GLU A 87 11.02 17.20 10.81
CA GLU A 87 11.02 15.85 11.34
C GLU A 87 9.65 15.43 11.86
N TYR A 88 8.98 16.30 12.64
CA TYR A 88 7.62 16.09 13.12
C TYR A 88 6.63 15.82 11.99
N ASN A 89 6.69 16.61 10.91
CA ASN A 89 5.80 16.45 9.77
C ASN A 89 6.08 15.17 8.98
N ASN A 90 7.31 14.67 9.01
CA ASN A 90 7.73 13.44 8.36
C ASN A 90 7.80 12.24 9.34
N GLY A 91 7.35 12.39 10.58
CA GLY A 91 7.32 11.31 11.56
C GLY A 91 8.69 10.72 11.94
N LEU A 92 9.75 11.54 11.86
CA LEU A 92 11.09 11.23 12.35
C LEU A 92 11.22 11.57 13.85
N ASP A 93 12.39 11.29 14.44
CA ASP A 93 12.63 11.41 15.88
C ASP A 93 13.39 12.70 16.23
N LEU A 94 12.66 13.70 16.76
CA LEU A 94 13.17 15.04 17.09
C LEU A 94 14.33 15.06 18.11
N ILE A 95 14.61 13.95 18.79
CA ILE A 95 15.64 13.89 19.85
C ILE A 95 16.75 12.89 19.56
N PHE A 96 16.71 12.24 18.40
CA PHE A 96 17.65 11.20 18.04
C PHE A 96 18.15 11.38 16.62
N ASN A 97 19.44 11.74 16.53
CA ASN A 97 20.13 11.96 15.26
C ASN A 97 19.97 10.76 14.32
N ASP A 98 19.04 10.93 13.38
CA ASP A 98 18.64 9.93 12.40
C ASP A 98 18.89 10.39 10.96
N ALA A 99 19.47 11.58 10.76
CA ALA A 99 19.95 12.13 9.49
C ALA A 99 20.66 11.13 8.55
N PHE A 100 21.41 10.15 9.10
CA PHE A 100 22.14 9.14 8.32
C PHE A 100 21.40 7.81 8.14
N LEU A 101 20.22 7.65 8.72
CA LEU A 101 19.33 6.53 8.49
C LEU A 101 18.57 6.72 7.18
N ASP A 102 18.04 5.61 6.67
CA ASP A 102 17.31 5.49 5.41
C ASP A 102 15.99 4.80 5.80
N ALA A 103 14.97 5.61 6.07
CA ALA A 103 13.75 5.16 6.74
C ALA A 103 12.90 4.24 5.83
N ASP A 104 12.88 4.49 4.52
CA ASP A 104 12.12 3.70 3.54
C ASP A 104 12.95 2.68 2.74
N ASN A 105 14.28 2.72 2.85
CA ASN A 105 15.24 1.82 2.22
C ASN A 105 15.35 1.97 0.69
N ASP A 106 15.24 3.20 0.19
CA ASP A 106 15.36 3.53 -1.23
C ASP A 106 16.81 3.85 -1.67
N GLY A 107 17.71 4.04 -0.70
CA GLY A 107 19.11 4.37 -0.90
C GLY A 107 19.47 5.86 -0.74
N LEU A 108 18.51 6.70 -0.40
CA LEU A 108 18.66 8.06 0.10
C LEU A 108 18.56 8.03 1.64
N ASN A 109 19.19 8.99 2.33
CA ASN A 109 19.08 9.07 3.79
C ASN A 109 18.21 10.28 4.17
N ASN A 110 17.66 10.28 5.38
CA ASN A 110 16.70 11.29 5.85
C ASN A 110 17.20 12.72 5.58
N PHE A 111 18.50 13.00 5.82
CA PHE A 111 19.06 14.31 5.55
C PHE A 111 19.12 14.67 4.05
N ASN A 112 19.49 13.73 3.18
CA ASN A 112 19.47 13.97 1.75
C ASN A 112 18.04 14.10 1.22
N GLU A 113 17.07 13.44 1.85
CA GLU A 113 15.65 13.57 1.54
C GLU A 113 15.12 14.95 1.92
N PHE A 114 15.49 15.45 3.10
CA PHE A 114 15.25 16.84 3.49
C PHE A 114 15.81 17.82 2.46
N GLN A 115 17.04 17.60 1.97
CA GLN A 115 17.65 18.44 0.94
C GLN A 115 16.98 18.34 -0.43
N ALA A 116 16.50 17.15 -0.80
CA ALA A 116 15.79 16.89 -2.04
C ALA A 116 14.31 17.28 -1.99
N GLN A 117 13.78 17.55 -0.79
CA GLN A 117 12.37 17.76 -0.51
C GLN A 117 11.48 16.55 -0.82
N THR A 118 12.06 15.34 -0.73
CA THR A 118 11.35 14.06 -0.85
C THR A 118 10.80 13.62 0.52
N ASP A 119 9.93 12.60 0.54
CA ASP A 119 9.34 12.06 1.77
C ASP A 119 10.19 10.89 2.29
N PRO A 120 10.81 11.00 3.48
CA PRO A 120 11.69 9.96 4.04
C PRO A 120 11.03 8.62 4.35
N ASN A 121 9.69 8.55 4.25
CA ASN A 121 8.93 7.31 4.44
C ASN A 121 8.33 6.79 3.13
N ASN A 122 8.67 7.38 1.99
CA ASN A 122 8.12 7.00 0.70
C ASN A 122 9.23 6.88 -0.37
N PRO A 123 9.57 5.64 -0.79
CA PRO A 123 10.77 5.39 -1.60
C PRO A 123 10.66 5.84 -3.06
N ASP A 124 9.60 6.55 -3.42
CA ASP A 124 9.20 6.97 -4.77
C ASP A 124 8.19 8.12 -4.59
N THR A 125 8.71 9.34 -4.35
CA THR A 125 7.93 10.50 -3.89
C THR A 125 6.90 10.96 -4.91
N ASP A 126 7.23 10.94 -6.20
CA ASP A 126 6.34 11.34 -7.28
C ASP A 126 5.51 10.20 -7.88
N ALA A 127 5.76 8.97 -7.44
CA ALA A 127 5.05 7.74 -7.77
C ALA A 127 5.15 7.36 -9.27
N ASP A 128 6.30 7.60 -9.88
CA ASP A 128 6.55 7.33 -11.29
C ASP A 128 7.11 5.91 -11.56
N GLY A 129 7.54 5.23 -10.50
CA GLY A 129 8.10 3.88 -10.49
C GLY A 129 9.63 3.82 -10.46
N LEU A 130 10.32 4.95 -10.31
CA LEU A 130 11.74 5.08 -10.02
C LEU A 130 11.91 5.53 -8.55
N PHE A 131 12.91 5.01 -7.85
CA PHE A 131 13.12 5.38 -6.45
C PHE A 131 13.89 6.70 -6.35
N ASP A 132 13.57 7.56 -5.38
CA ASP A 132 14.18 8.89 -5.23
C ASP A 132 15.71 8.78 -5.14
N GLY A 133 16.20 7.81 -4.38
CA GLY A 133 17.61 7.47 -4.28
C GLY A 133 18.25 7.12 -5.64
N ASN A 134 17.54 6.42 -6.53
CA ASN A 134 18.02 6.12 -7.89
C ASN A 134 17.96 7.35 -8.81
N GLU A 135 16.92 8.15 -8.68
CA GLU A 135 16.76 9.38 -9.44
C GLU A 135 17.91 10.33 -9.19
N ILE A 136 18.24 10.59 -7.93
CA ILE A 136 19.33 11.50 -7.57
C ILE A 136 20.70 10.90 -7.88
N SER A 137 20.92 9.62 -7.57
CA SER A 137 22.27 9.04 -7.61
C SER A 137 22.68 8.46 -8.96
N THR A 138 21.71 8.02 -9.78
CA THR A 138 21.96 7.21 -10.99
C THR A 138 21.46 7.89 -12.25
N TYR A 139 20.23 8.38 -12.26
CA TYR A 139 19.56 8.89 -13.47
C TYR A 139 19.60 10.41 -13.61
N PHE A 140 19.81 11.12 -12.50
CA PHE A 140 19.82 12.58 -12.40
C PHE A 140 18.50 13.22 -12.85
N THR A 141 17.39 12.54 -12.57
CA THR A 141 16.00 13.03 -12.74
C THR A 141 15.55 13.81 -11.50
N ASP A 142 14.39 14.46 -11.58
CA ASP A 142 13.78 15.22 -10.49
C ASP A 142 12.78 14.33 -9.74
N PRO A 143 13.06 13.90 -8.49
CA PRO A 143 12.20 12.97 -7.75
C PRO A 143 10.85 13.54 -7.31
N LEU A 144 10.58 14.80 -7.66
CA LEU A 144 9.29 15.46 -7.45
C LEU A 144 8.50 15.63 -8.74
N ASN A 145 9.02 15.12 -9.86
CA ASN A 145 8.43 15.30 -11.17
C ASN A 145 8.47 13.99 -11.97
N PRO A 146 7.32 13.32 -12.16
CA PRO A 146 7.25 11.96 -12.70
C PRO A 146 7.49 11.89 -14.22
N ASP A 147 8.06 12.92 -14.84
CA ASP A 147 8.39 13.08 -16.26
C ASP A 147 9.36 14.28 -16.35
N THR A 148 10.63 14.05 -16.03
CA THR A 148 11.63 15.11 -15.85
C THR A 148 11.82 15.95 -17.12
N ASP A 149 11.78 15.33 -18.28
CA ASP A 149 12.01 16.01 -19.56
C ASP A 149 10.74 16.53 -20.26
N GLY A 150 9.57 16.09 -19.80
CA GLY A 150 8.25 16.56 -20.24
C GLY A 150 7.80 16.03 -21.60
N ASP A 151 8.27 14.85 -22.02
CA ASP A 151 7.89 14.25 -23.31
C ASP A 151 6.60 13.41 -23.26
N GLY A 152 6.10 13.14 -22.04
CA GLY A 152 4.86 12.43 -21.76
C GLY A 152 5.05 10.95 -21.38
N TYR A 153 6.27 10.48 -21.18
CA TYR A 153 6.58 9.21 -20.52
C TYR A 153 7.21 9.49 -19.15
N SER A 154 6.92 8.65 -18.16
CA SER A 154 7.56 8.81 -16.85
C SER A 154 8.99 8.30 -16.84
N ASP A 155 9.83 8.90 -16.01
CA ASP A 155 11.25 8.54 -15.90
C ASP A 155 11.41 7.05 -15.55
N GLY A 156 10.59 6.54 -14.62
CA GLY A 156 10.52 5.11 -14.29
C GLY A 156 10.13 4.21 -15.49
N ILE A 157 9.23 4.65 -16.37
CA ILE A 157 8.88 3.90 -17.59
C ILE A 157 10.05 3.93 -18.59
N GLU A 158 10.69 5.07 -18.73
CA GLU A 158 11.81 5.25 -19.64
C GLU A 158 13.00 4.40 -19.26
N VAL A 159 13.37 4.41 -17.98
CA VAL A 159 14.39 3.53 -17.40
C VAL A 159 14.03 2.05 -17.63
N GLN A 160 12.77 1.67 -17.43
CA GLN A 160 12.29 0.30 -17.69
C GLN A 160 12.44 -0.09 -19.17
N TRP A 161 12.26 0.85 -20.10
CA TRP A 161 12.38 0.62 -21.55
C TRP A 161 13.81 0.82 -22.08
N GLY A 162 14.72 1.32 -21.24
CA GLY A 162 16.10 1.63 -21.61
C GLY A 162 16.21 2.86 -22.51
N THR A 163 15.31 3.83 -22.36
CA THR A 163 15.45 5.19 -22.90
C THR A 163 16.11 6.10 -21.87
N ASP A 164 16.38 7.34 -22.27
CA ASP A 164 17.09 8.33 -21.45
C ASP A 164 16.03 9.29 -20.89
N PRO A 165 15.76 9.30 -19.57
CA PRO A 165 14.71 10.12 -18.95
C PRO A 165 14.98 11.64 -18.98
N LEU A 166 16.13 12.04 -19.55
CA LEU A 166 16.51 13.44 -19.72
C LEU A 166 16.49 13.89 -21.20
N ASP A 167 16.14 13.00 -22.14
CA ASP A 167 16.06 13.34 -23.57
C ASP A 167 14.63 13.28 -24.11
N SER A 168 13.98 14.45 -24.07
CA SER A 168 12.62 14.68 -24.60
C SER A 168 12.41 14.35 -26.09
N LYS A 169 13.47 13.93 -26.78
CA LYS A 169 13.38 13.35 -28.11
C LYS A 169 13.02 11.89 -27.98
N ILE A 170 11.77 11.59 -28.32
CA ILE A 170 11.28 10.26 -28.65
C ILE A 170 12.36 9.43 -29.37
N SER A 171 13.00 8.53 -28.63
CA SER A 171 14.00 7.62 -29.18
C SER A 171 13.35 6.81 -30.30
N LEU A 172 14.08 6.54 -31.39
CA LEU A 172 13.58 5.67 -32.46
C LEU A 172 13.11 4.32 -31.90
N ASN A 173 13.72 3.86 -30.79
CA ASN A 173 13.30 2.67 -30.07
C ASN A 173 11.86 2.79 -29.53
N THR A 174 11.47 3.94 -29.00
CA THR A 174 10.10 4.24 -28.54
C THR A 174 9.09 4.10 -29.68
N ILE A 175 9.45 4.56 -30.89
CA ILE A 175 8.64 4.35 -32.10
C ILE A 175 8.56 2.86 -32.44
N PHE A 176 9.68 2.12 -32.38
CA PHE A 176 9.72 0.68 -32.66
C PHE A 176 8.88 -0.14 -31.66
N PHE A 177 8.93 0.15 -30.36
CA PHE A 177 8.12 -0.55 -29.34
C PHE A 177 6.62 -0.27 -29.49
N ASN A 178 6.24 0.98 -29.74
CA ASN A 178 4.86 1.35 -30.04
C ASN A 178 4.33 0.62 -31.30
N ILE A 179 5.12 0.58 -32.37
CA ILE A 179 4.76 -0.15 -33.60
C ILE A 179 4.70 -1.66 -33.35
N ALA A 180 5.62 -2.24 -32.57
CA ALA A 180 5.63 -3.66 -32.24
C ALA A 180 4.40 -4.07 -31.41
N GLY A 181 4.02 -3.27 -30.40
CA GLY A 181 2.81 -3.48 -29.61
C GLY A 181 1.54 -3.45 -30.46
N ILE A 182 1.42 -2.45 -31.35
CA ILE A 182 0.32 -2.35 -32.32
C ILE A 182 0.32 -3.57 -33.25
N ALA A 183 1.49 -4.00 -33.75
CA ALA A 183 1.60 -5.16 -34.64
C ALA A 183 1.18 -6.47 -33.96
N ILE A 184 1.48 -6.67 -32.67
CA ILE A 184 1.05 -7.84 -31.90
C ILE A 184 -0.47 -7.83 -31.69
N LEU A 185 -1.06 -6.68 -31.36
CA LEU A 185 -2.51 -6.54 -31.18
C LEU A 185 -3.27 -6.76 -32.50
N VAL A 186 -2.77 -6.19 -33.60
CA VAL A 186 -3.34 -6.36 -34.94
C VAL A 186 -3.20 -7.81 -35.41
N SER A 187 -2.04 -8.45 -35.20
CA SER A 187 -1.83 -9.85 -35.60
C SER A 187 -2.67 -10.84 -34.78
N SER A 188 -2.83 -10.61 -33.47
CA SER A 188 -3.70 -11.41 -32.60
C SER A 188 -5.18 -11.27 -32.99
N SER A 189 -5.63 -10.05 -33.27
CA SER A 189 -6.98 -9.76 -33.78
C SER A 189 -7.21 -10.41 -35.15
N TYR A 190 -6.23 -10.32 -36.04
CA TYR A 190 -6.25 -10.96 -37.36
C TYR A 190 -6.32 -12.49 -37.25
N PHE A 191 -5.53 -13.10 -36.36
CA PHE A 191 -5.54 -14.54 -36.11
C PHE A 191 -6.89 -15.02 -35.58
N PHE A 192 -7.49 -14.27 -34.65
CA PHE A 192 -8.81 -14.57 -34.10
C PHE A 192 -9.94 -14.49 -35.15
N VAL A 193 -9.91 -13.47 -36.00
CA VAL A 193 -10.86 -13.33 -37.12
C VAL A 193 -10.67 -14.46 -38.15
N ARG A 194 -9.43 -14.80 -38.47
CA ARG A 194 -9.12 -15.89 -39.43
C ARG A 194 -9.58 -17.25 -38.91
N THR A 195 -9.34 -17.55 -37.64
CA THR A 195 -9.75 -18.82 -37.02
C THR A 195 -11.28 -18.93 -36.92
N THR A 196 -11.99 -17.86 -36.60
CA THR A 196 -13.47 -17.86 -36.60
C THR A 196 -14.06 -18.02 -38.01
N LEU A 197 -13.49 -17.38 -39.04
CA LEU A 197 -13.92 -17.55 -40.43
C LEU A 197 -13.67 -18.96 -40.96
N THR A 198 -12.51 -19.55 -40.67
CA THR A 198 -12.17 -20.92 -41.09
C THR A 198 -13.04 -21.96 -40.39
N ASN A 199 -13.32 -21.79 -39.10
CA ASN A 199 -14.26 -22.65 -38.35
C ASN A 199 -15.71 -22.55 -38.88
N LYS A 200 -16.17 -21.35 -39.28
CA LYS A 200 -17.48 -21.19 -39.95
C LYS A 200 -17.52 -21.87 -41.32
N LYS A 201 -16.46 -21.75 -42.13
CA LYS A 201 -16.37 -22.46 -43.43
C LYS A 201 -16.36 -23.98 -43.26
N GLN A 202 -15.58 -24.51 -42.31
CA GLN A 202 -15.60 -25.95 -42.02
C GLN A 202 -16.99 -26.42 -41.58
N LYS A 203 -17.65 -25.72 -40.66
CA LYS A 203 -19.03 -26.04 -40.25
C LYS A 203 -20.05 -25.97 -41.40
N ALA A 204 -19.86 -25.06 -42.36
CA ALA A 204 -20.71 -24.96 -43.54
C ALA A 204 -20.49 -26.13 -44.53
N ILE A 205 -19.24 -26.59 -44.68
CA ILE A 205 -18.87 -27.72 -45.53
C ILE A 205 -19.31 -29.05 -44.92
N THR A 206 -19.24 -29.20 -43.59
CA THR A 206 -19.66 -30.43 -42.89
C THR A 206 -21.16 -30.50 -42.61
N LYS A 207 -21.97 -29.53 -43.07
CA LYS A 207 -23.43 -29.59 -42.89
C LYS A 207 -24.00 -30.61 -43.89
N PRO A 208 -24.62 -31.72 -43.44
CA PRO A 208 -25.05 -32.77 -44.35
C PRO A 208 -26.13 -32.26 -45.31
N ILE A 209 -25.90 -32.44 -46.61
CA ILE A 209 -26.90 -32.24 -47.66
C ILE A 209 -28.00 -33.28 -47.44
N LYS A 210 -29.11 -32.89 -46.80
CA LYS A 210 -30.30 -33.73 -46.68
C LYS A 210 -31.03 -33.78 -48.03
N ASN A 211 -30.52 -34.56 -48.98
CA ASN A 211 -31.31 -34.96 -50.13
C ASN A 211 -32.25 -36.11 -49.73
N LYS A 212 -33.55 -35.82 -49.73
CA LYS A 212 -34.63 -36.79 -49.56
C LYS A 212 -34.64 -37.74 -50.76
N LEU A 213 -34.26 -39.01 -50.57
CA LEU A 213 -34.60 -40.10 -51.49
C LEU A 213 -35.20 -41.27 -50.69
N LYS A 214 -36.51 -41.48 -50.85
CA LYS A 214 -37.24 -42.64 -50.33
C LYS A 214 -36.81 -43.87 -51.13
N ILE A 215 -36.31 -44.92 -50.47
CA ILE A 215 -36.03 -46.21 -51.10
C ILE A 215 -37.03 -47.25 -50.57
N VAL A 216 -37.79 -47.81 -51.51
CA VAL A 216 -38.76 -48.91 -51.36
C VAL A 216 -38.01 -50.22 -51.09
N LYS A 217 -38.48 -51.02 -50.12
CA LYS A 217 -37.93 -52.35 -49.81
C LYS A 217 -38.39 -53.42 -50.82
N LYS A 218 -37.44 -54.20 -51.35
CA LYS A 218 -37.43 -55.68 -51.47
C LYS A 218 -36.12 -56.09 -52.15
N PRO A 219 -35.40 -57.13 -51.69
CA PRO A 219 -35.78 -58.51 -52.05
C PRO A 219 -35.46 -59.56 -50.96
N ASN A 220 -35.92 -60.79 -51.14
CA ASN A 220 -35.07 -61.99 -51.05
C ASN A 220 -35.86 -63.27 -51.34
N VAL A 221 -35.34 -64.04 -52.29
CA VAL A 221 -35.65 -65.46 -52.52
C VAL A 221 -34.31 -66.17 -52.42
N TYR A 222 -34.19 -67.17 -51.53
CA TYR A 222 -33.60 -68.47 -51.84
C TYR A 222 -33.98 -69.49 -50.75
N ASN A 223 -34.15 -70.72 -51.21
CA ASN A 223 -34.78 -71.86 -50.57
C ASN A 223 -33.90 -72.57 -49.52
N ALA A 224 -34.60 -73.35 -48.71
CA ALA A 224 -34.20 -74.05 -47.52
C ALA A 224 -33.25 -75.25 -47.72
N ILE A 225 -32.44 -75.53 -46.70
CA ILE A 225 -31.96 -76.88 -46.36
C ILE A 225 -32.14 -77.10 -44.84
N LYS A 226 -32.62 -78.29 -44.48
CA LYS A 226 -33.08 -78.76 -43.16
C LYS A 226 -31.94 -79.15 -42.20
N VAL A 227 -32.16 -78.82 -40.92
CA VAL A 227 -32.11 -79.65 -39.68
C VAL A 227 -30.79 -80.38 -39.32
N GLU A 228 -30.21 -80.02 -38.16
CA GLU A 228 -30.19 -80.86 -36.94
C GLU A 228 -29.79 -80.04 -35.69
N LYS A 229 -30.36 -80.41 -34.54
CA LYS A 229 -30.18 -79.78 -33.22
C LYS A 229 -29.05 -80.49 -32.46
N GLU A 230 -28.20 -79.75 -31.77
CA GLU A 230 -27.70 -80.16 -30.44
C GLU A 230 -27.58 -78.96 -29.49
N PHE A 231 -27.87 -79.24 -28.21
CA PHE A 231 -28.01 -78.32 -27.08
C PHE A 231 -26.76 -78.42 -26.19
N LYS A 232 -26.24 -77.30 -25.63
CA LYS A 232 -25.63 -77.14 -24.27
C LYS A 232 -24.91 -75.77 -24.10
N PRO A 233 -24.58 -75.31 -22.88
CA PRO A 233 -25.38 -74.36 -22.10
C PRO A 233 -24.68 -72.99 -21.89
N LYS A 234 -25.44 -71.99 -21.44
CA LYS A 234 -24.93 -70.63 -21.13
C LYS A 234 -23.95 -70.61 -19.94
N PRO A 235 -22.77 -69.97 -20.07
CA PRO A 235 -22.01 -69.46 -18.94
C PRO A 235 -22.45 -68.04 -18.57
N LYS A 236 -22.57 -67.80 -17.26
CA LYS A 236 -23.10 -66.60 -16.60
C LYS A 236 -22.20 -65.36 -16.76
N PRO A 237 -22.76 -64.14 -16.74
CA PRO A 237 -21.99 -62.90 -16.60
C PRO A 237 -21.36 -62.80 -15.21
N ARG A 238 -20.09 -62.40 -15.12
CA ARG A 238 -19.48 -62.02 -13.83
C ARG A 238 -19.91 -60.61 -13.41
N PRO A 239 -20.10 -60.36 -12.11
CA PRO A 239 -20.63 -59.10 -11.59
C PRO A 239 -19.54 -58.03 -11.46
N SER A 240 -19.90 -56.81 -11.84
CA SER A 240 -19.39 -55.58 -11.21
C SER A 240 -20.19 -55.33 -9.93
N PRO A 241 -19.54 -54.90 -8.84
CA PRO A 241 -20.25 -54.01 -7.93
C PRO A 241 -19.38 -52.86 -7.40
N TYR A 242 -19.79 -51.63 -7.80
CA TYR A 242 -20.00 -50.43 -6.97
C TYR A 242 -18.80 -49.66 -6.36
N PRO A 243 -19.00 -48.37 -5.98
CA PRO A 243 -19.82 -47.33 -6.64
C PRO A 243 -19.13 -45.95 -6.75
N ARG A 244 -19.54 -45.18 -7.76
CA ARG A 244 -19.58 -43.71 -7.69
C ARG A 244 -20.87 -43.29 -7.01
N SER A 245 -20.82 -42.23 -6.20
CA SER A 245 -21.95 -41.35 -5.86
C SER A 245 -21.36 -40.07 -5.28
N SER A 246 -21.80 -38.84 -5.54
CA SER A 246 -22.78 -38.27 -6.46
C SER A 246 -22.88 -36.77 -6.13
N TYR A 247 -22.83 -35.90 -7.16
CA TYR A 247 -23.69 -34.70 -7.32
C TYR A 247 -23.57 -33.54 -6.29
N VAL A 248 -23.80 -32.24 -6.56
CA VAL A 248 -24.41 -31.48 -7.66
C VAL A 248 -23.74 -30.09 -7.73
N SER A 249 -23.75 -29.52 -8.93
CA SER A 249 -23.64 -28.10 -9.30
C SER A 249 -24.73 -27.20 -8.68
N SER A 250 -24.41 -25.93 -8.41
CA SER A 250 -25.28 -24.79 -8.81
C SER A 250 -24.63 -23.42 -8.55
N TYR A 251 -24.43 -22.69 -9.66
CA TYR A 251 -24.74 -21.27 -9.91
C TYR A 251 -24.76 -20.20 -8.80
N SER A 252 -24.18 -19.05 -9.20
CA SER A 252 -24.61 -17.65 -8.99
C SER A 252 -23.79 -16.77 -8.05
N ARG A 253 -23.14 -15.77 -8.66
CA ARG A 253 -22.76 -14.47 -8.04
C ARG A 253 -24.04 -13.78 -7.53
N PRO A 254 -23.95 -12.92 -6.49
CA PRO A 254 -24.03 -11.48 -6.80
C PRO A 254 -23.28 -10.52 -5.84
N SER A 255 -22.97 -9.34 -6.39
CA SER A 255 -23.06 -7.98 -5.82
C SER A 255 -22.49 -7.65 -4.44
N TYR A 256 -21.51 -6.73 -4.44
CA TYR A 256 -21.14 -5.90 -3.29
C TYR A 256 -22.32 -5.02 -2.85
N ILE A 257 -22.64 -5.06 -1.56
CA ILE A 257 -23.49 -4.10 -0.85
C ILE A 257 -22.64 -3.51 0.27
N GLN A 258 -22.54 -2.18 0.27
CA GLN A 258 -22.07 -1.35 1.39
C GLN A 258 -22.86 -1.64 2.67
N THR A 259 -22.17 -1.86 3.79
CA THR A 259 -22.75 -1.60 5.13
C THR A 259 -21.72 -0.97 6.06
N LYS A 260 -22.13 0.15 6.66
CA LYS A 260 -21.48 0.99 7.68
C LYS A 260 -21.07 0.21 8.95
N PRO A 261 -20.11 0.72 9.74
CA PRO A 261 -19.73 0.10 11.01
C PRO A 261 -20.84 0.26 12.07
N ARG A 262 -21.09 -0.81 12.83
CA ARG A 262 -21.94 -0.84 14.02
C ARG A 262 -21.09 -0.57 15.26
N TYR A 263 -21.46 0.45 16.02
CA TYR A 263 -21.02 0.67 17.40
C TYR A 263 -21.46 -0.50 18.29
N GLY A 264 -20.51 -1.11 18.99
CA GLY A 264 -20.75 -2.09 20.06
C GLY A 264 -20.95 -1.36 21.39
N SER A 265 -22.19 -1.37 21.88
CA SER A 265 -22.56 -1.00 23.25
C SER A 265 -22.22 -2.16 24.18
N ASN A 266 -21.25 -1.95 25.07
CA ASN A 266 -21.01 -2.82 26.21
C ASN A 266 -21.94 -2.39 27.36
N ASN A 267 -22.94 -3.21 27.66
CA ASN A 267 -23.77 -3.10 28.85
C ASN A 267 -22.98 -3.56 30.07
N VAL A 268 -22.65 -2.64 30.98
CA VAL A 268 -22.17 -2.94 32.33
C VAL A 268 -23.38 -2.98 33.27
N GLU A 269 -23.58 -4.13 33.90
CA GLU A 269 -24.68 -4.44 34.80
C GLU A 269 -24.39 -3.90 36.21
N PHE A 270 -25.07 -2.83 36.62
CA PHE A 270 -24.99 -2.30 37.99
C PHE A 270 -25.77 -3.19 38.96
N LYS A 271 -25.04 -3.93 39.81
CA LYS A 271 -25.63 -4.67 40.93
C LYS A 271 -25.72 -3.76 42.17
N LYS A 272 -26.96 -3.41 42.52
CA LYS A 272 -27.39 -2.78 43.77
C LYS A 272 -26.78 -3.50 44.98
N ILE A 273 -26.07 -2.76 45.85
CA ILE A 273 -25.85 -3.14 47.24
C ILE A 273 -26.74 -2.22 48.09
N ILE A 274 -27.56 -2.87 48.92
CA ILE A 274 -28.43 -2.27 49.94
C ILE A 274 -27.72 -2.48 51.28
N ASP A 275 -27.78 -1.43 52.12
CA ASP A 275 -27.35 -1.27 53.51
C ASP A 275 -27.07 -2.53 54.35
N LEU A 276 -25.93 -2.50 55.07
CA LEU A 276 -25.79 -2.74 56.51
C LEU A 276 -24.46 -2.14 57.02
#